data_AF-A0A973D7A6-F1
#
_entry.id   AF-A0A973D7A6-F1
#
_cell.length_a   1.000
_cell.length_b   1.000
_cell.length_c   1.000
_cell.angle_alpha   90.00
_cell.angle_beta   90.00
_cell.angle_gamma   90.00
#
_symmetry.space_group_name_H-M   'P 1'
#
loop_
_entity.id
_entity.type
_entity.pdbx_description
1 polymer ?
#
loop_
_entity_poly.entity_id
_entity_poly.type
_entity_poly.pdbx_seq_one_letter_code
_entity_poly.pdbx_strand_id
1 'polypeptide(L)'
;MVSYTLRRLIEAIPVILLVTLIVFLLNAAIPGDPGRIRLGQRADPAAVDAYNEARGYNDPLPVQYGRYLWRLFTDFDLGESDVKAGKSG
;
A
#
# COMPACT_ATOMS: atom_id res chain seq x y z
N MET A 1 3.29 -31.10 18.78
CA MET A 1 2.30 -30.55 17.82
C MET A 1 2.38 -29.02 17.73
N VAL A 2 2.19 -28.26 18.82
CA VAL A 2 2.23 -26.77 18.79
C VAL A 2 3.55 -26.17 18.28
N SER A 3 4.70 -26.71 18.70
CA SER A 3 6.03 -26.27 18.21
C SER A 3 6.22 -26.48 16.69
N TYR A 4 5.65 -27.58 16.15
CA TYR A 4 5.68 -27.84 14.71
C TYR A 4 4.78 -26.86 13.93
N THR A 5 3.61 -26.52 14.47
CA THR A 5 2.71 -25.53 13.87
C THR A 5 3.33 -24.12 13.88
N LEU A 6 3.98 -23.71 14.98
CA LEU A 6 4.68 -22.43 15.08
C LEU A 6 5.85 -22.32 14.11
N ARG A 7 6.66 -23.39 14.00
CA ARG A 7 7.78 -23.43 13.05
C ARG A 7 7.30 -23.27 11.61
N ARG A 8 6.21 -23.97 11.26
CA ARG A 8 5.61 -23.88 9.92
C ARG A 8 5.01 -22.50 9.62
N LEU A 9 4.46 -21.81 10.63
CA LEU A 9 4.02 -20.42 10.51
C LEU A 9 5.19 -19.48 10.25
N ILE A 10 6.30 -19.64 10.98
CA ILE A 10 7.50 -18.82 10.80
C ILE A 10 8.13 -19.05 9.42
N GLU A 11 8.14 -20.30 8.93
CA GLU A 11 8.62 -20.64 7.59
C GLU A 11 7.74 -20.05 6.47
N ALA A 12 6.46 -19.75 6.74
CA ALA A 12 5.57 -19.10 5.78
C ALA A 12 5.77 -17.57 5.69
N ILE A 13 6.24 -16.93 6.76
CA ILE A 13 6.50 -15.48 6.81
C ILE A 13 7.38 -14.99 5.64
N PRO A 14 8.57 -15.58 5.34
CA PRO A 14 9.41 -15.10 4.25
C PRO A 14 8.74 -15.23 2.88
N VAL A 15 7.92 -16.25 2.66
CA VAL A 15 7.17 -16.42 1.40
C VAL A 15 6.12 -15.32 1.27
N ILE A 16 5.37 -15.04 2.34
CA ILE A 16 4.37 -13.97 2.37
C ILE A 16 5.03 -12.60 2.16
N LEU A 17 6.17 -12.35 2.82
CA LEU A 17 6.95 -11.12 2.62
C LEU A 17 7.44 -10.98 1.18
N LEU A 18 7.89 -12.08 0.54
CA LEU A 18 8.31 -12.04 -0.85
C LEU A 18 7.15 -11.71 -1.80
N VAL A 19 5.99 -12.36 -1.61
CA VAL A 19 4.79 -12.10 -2.43
C VAL A 19 4.30 -10.67 -2.25
N THR A 20 4.22 -10.18 -1.00
CA THR A 20 3.78 -8.81 -0.70
C THR A 20 4.76 -7.77 -1.23
N LEU A 21 6.06 -8.04 -1.20
CA LEU A 21 7.07 -7.20 -1.85
C LEU A 21 6.87 -7.15 -3.36
N ILE A 22 6.61 -8.28 -4.02
CA ILE A 22 6.35 -8.32 -5.46
C ILE A 22 5.08 -7.52 -5.79
N VAL A 23 3.99 -7.71 -5.05
CA VAL A 23 2.75 -6.94 -5.24
C VAL A 23 2.97 -5.45 -5.03
N PHE A 24 3.72 -5.07 -3.99
CA PHE A 24 4.09 -3.69 -3.74
C PHE A 24 4.91 -3.11 -4.90
N LEU A 25 5.91 -3.83 -5.39
CA LEU A 25 6.72 -3.40 -6.53
C LEU A 25 5.90 -3.29 -7.82
N LEU A 26 4.96 -4.21 -8.05
CA LEU A 26 4.03 -4.12 -9.18
C LEU A 26 3.17 -2.85 -9.09
N ASN A 27 2.63 -2.54 -7.90
CA ASN A 27 1.86 -1.31 -7.68
C ASN A 27 2.73 -0.06 -7.78
N ALA A 28 3.95 -0.07 -7.26
CA ALA A 28 4.90 1.03 -7.34
C ALA A 28 5.43 1.25 -8.77
N ALA A 29 5.43 0.19 -9.59
CA ALA A 29 5.79 0.26 -11.00
C ALA A 29 4.66 0.76 -11.89
N ILE A 30 3.42 0.90 -11.38
CA ILE A 30 2.33 1.54 -12.13
C ILE A 30 2.72 3.01 -12.34
N PRO A 31 2.99 3.44 -13.58
CA PRO A 31 3.36 4.82 -13.85
C PRO A 31 2.11 5.68 -13.69
N GLY A 32 2.00 6.34 -12.55
CA GLY A 32 0.87 7.19 -12.23
C GLY A 32 1.12 7.91 -10.93
N ASP A 33 0.92 9.21 -10.94
CA ASP A 33 0.96 10.01 -9.72
C ASP A 33 -0.32 9.70 -8.93
N PRO A 34 -0.23 9.11 -7.71
CA PRO A 34 -1.40 8.75 -6.93
C PRO A 34 -2.30 9.96 -6.63
N GLY A 35 -1.73 11.16 -6.50
CA GLY A 35 -2.47 12.40 -6.41
C GLY A 35 -3.23 12.72 -7.70
N ARG A 36 -2.65 12.49 -8.89
CA ARG A 36 -3.38 12.64 -10.17
C ARG A 36 -4.42 11.55 -10.42
N ILE A 37 -4.19 10.34 -9.93
CA ILE A 37 -5.15 9.24 -10.00
C ILE A 37 -6.37 9.57 -9.12
N ARG A 38 -6.14 10.17 -7.94
CA ARG A 38 -7.22 10.50 -7.00
C ARG A 38 -7.95 11.80 -7.34
N LEU A 39 -7.21 12.87 -7.68
CA LEU A 39 -7.77 14.21 -7.94
C LEU A 39 -8.18 14.40 -9.41
N GLY A 40 -7.80 13.48 -10.30
CA GLY A 40 -8.08 13.53 -11.73
C GLY A 40 -6.97 14.22 -12.54
N GLN A 41 -6.87 13.88 -13.83
CA GLN A 41 -5.80 14.35 -14.72
C GLN A 41 -5.77 15.88 -14.96
N ARG A 42 -6.80 16.61 -14.53
CA ARG A 42 -6.92 18.08 -14.63
C ARG A 42 -6.71 18.80 -13.30
N ALA A 43 -6.37 18.08 -12.22
CA ALA A 43 -6.11 18.70 -10.93
C ALA A 43 -4.89 19.62 -10.98
N ASP A 44 -4.95 20.72 -10.23
CA ASP A 44 -3.84 21.66 -10.07
C ASP A 44 -2.60 20.89 -9.56
N PRO A 45 -1.44 20.98 -10.22
CA PRO A 45 -0.20 20.36 -9.76
C PRO A 45 0.12 20.67 -8.30
N ALA A 46 -0.18 21.86 -7.81
CA ALA A 46 0.04 22.22 -6.41
C ALA A 46 -0.86 21.43 -5.44
N ALA A 47 -2.09 21.13 -5.84
CA ALA A 47 -3.00 20.30 -5.06
C ALA A 47 -2.58 18.83 -5.06
N VAL A 48 -2.03 18.35 -6.18
CA VAL A 48 -1.47 17.01 -6.32
C VAL A 48 -0.24 16.83 -5.43
N ASP A 49 0.69 17.79 -5.46
CA ASP A 49 1.90 17.75 -4.62
C ASP A 49 1.57 17.80 -3.13
N ALA A 50 0.65 18.70 -2.72
CA ALA A 50 0.18 18.76 -1.34
C ALA A 50 -0.51 17.46 -0.89
N TYR A 51 -1.28 16.82 -1.78
CA TYR A 51 -1.90 15.52 -1.51
C TYR A 51 -0.86 14.39 -1.38
N ASN A 52 0.15 14.41 -2.25
CA ASN A 52 1.24 13.43 -2.23
C ASN A 52 2.11 13.54 -0.99
N GLU A 53 2.42 14.77 -0.58
CA GLU A 53 3.18 15.05 0.63
C GLU A 53 2.39 14.66 1.90
N ALA A 54 1.11 15.02 1.97
CA ALA A 54 0.24 14.66 3.11
C ALA A 54 0.05 13.15 3.28
N ARG A 55 0.17 12.36 2.20
CA ARG A 55 0.02 10.89 2.22
C ARG A 55 1.36 10.15 2.28
N GLY A 56 2.49 10.85 2.18
CA GLY A 56 3.82 10.23 2.16
C GLY A 56 4.12 9.45 0.88
N TYR A 57 3.45 9.78 -0.23
CA TYR A 57 3.75 9.18 -1.53
C TYR A 57 5.13 9.61 -2.07
N ASN A 58 5.68 10.70 -1.53
CA ASN A 58 7.04 11.18 -1.80
C ASN A 58 8.11 10.53 -0.90
N ASP A 59 7.73 9.66 0.04
CA ASP A 59 8.69 9.04 0.96
C ASP A 59 9.56 7.98 0.26
N PRO A 60 10.76 7.68 0.78
CA PRO A 60 11.61 6.62 0.24
C PRO A 60 10.86 5.27 0.19
N LEU A 61 11.08 4.48 -0.88
CA LEU A 61 10.44 3.17 -1.09
C LEU A 61 10.44 2.24 0.16
N PRO A 62 11.51 2.15 0.96
CA PRO A 62 11.49 1.34 2.18
C PRO A 62 10.47 1.81 3.22
N VAL A 63 10.25 3.13 3.32
CA VAL A 63 9.28 3.73 4.24
C VAL A 63 7.85 3.43 3.76
N GLN A 64 7.61 3.53 2.45
CA GLN A 64 6.31 3.18 1.85
C GLN A 64 5.99 1.69 2.05
N TYR A 65 6.97 0.81 1.85
CA TYR A 65 6.81 -0.63 2.07
C TYR A 65 6.58 -0.96 3.56
N GLY A 66 7.31 -0.33 4.47
CA GLY A 66 7.08 -0.48 5.92
C GLY A 66 5.67 -0.09 6.34
N ARG A 67 5.14 1.01 5.78
CA ARG A 67 3.75 1.45 6.02
C ARG A 67 2.72 0.50 5.42
N TYR A 68 3.00 -0.06 4.24
CA TYR A 68 2.19 -1.10 3.60
C TYR A 68 2.13 -2.37 4.46
N LEU A 69 3.28 -2.86 4.95
CA LEU A 69 3.33 -3.99 5.87
C LEU A 69 2.60 -3.69 7.19
N TRP A 70 2.81 -2.51 7.77
CA TRP A 70 2.11 -2.11 9.00
C TRP A 70 0.59 -2.17 8.83
N ARG A 71 0.05 -1.60 7.76
CA ARG A 71 -1.38 -1.69 7.42
C ARG A 71 -1.84 -3.13 7.23
N LEU A 72 -1.06 -3.94 6.49
CA LEU A 72 -1.36 -5.34 6.26
C LEU A 72 -1.46 -6.15 7.57
N PHE A 73 -0.59 -5.90 8.54
CA PHE A 73 -0.60 -6.60 9.83
C PHE A 73 -1.58 -6.02 10.84
N THR A 74 -1.85 -4.71 10.80
CA THR A 74 -2.72 -4.03 11.77
C THR A 74 -4.19 -4.18 11.41
N ASP A 75 -4.52 -4.05 10.12
CA ASP A 75 -5.90 -4.04 9.64
C ASP A 75 -6.32 -5.41 9.05
N PHE A 76 -5.38 -6.35 8.86
CA PHE A 76 -5.58 -7.57 8.05
C PHE A 76 -6.17 -7.27 6.65
N ASP A 77 -5.99 -6.04 6.19
CA ASP A 77 -6.60 -5.51 4.97
C ASP A 77 -5.52 -5.49 3.86
N LEU A 78 -5.82 -6.17 2.75
CA LEU A 78 -4.93 -6.30 1.59
C LEU A 78 -4.88 -5.02 0.74
N GLY A 79 -5.57 -3.97 1.17
CA GLY A 79 -5.50 -2.64 0.60
C GLY A 79 -6.85 -1.94 0.72
N GLU A 80 -6.82 -0.65 1.06
CA GLU A 80 -8.00 0.20 0.92
C GLU A 80 -8.41 0.21 -0.55
N SER A 81 -9.40 -0.62 -0.88
CA SER A 81 -10.19 -0.40 -2.07
C SER A 81 -10.83 0.97 -1.90
N ASP A 82 -10.37 1.93 -2.69
CA ASP A 82 -10.93 3.28 -2.78
C ASP A 82 -12.36 3.29 -3.38
N VAL A 83 -13.13 2.20 -3.19
CA VAL A 83 -14.57 2.08 -3.46
C VAL A 83 -15.35 2.61 -2.25
N LYS A 84 -15.02 3.83 -1.82
CA LYS A 84 -15.91 4.69 -1.03
C LYS A 84 -15.84 6.12 -1.56
N ALA A 85 -16.41 6.32 -2.75
CA ALA A 85 -17.04 7.59 -3.11
C ALA A 85 -18.29 7.37 -3.98
N GLY A 86 -18.89 6.17 -3.92
CA GLY A 86 -20.24 5.91 -4.39
C GLY A 86 -21.19 5.83 -3.21
N LYS A 87 -21.46 6.96 -2.54
CA LYS A 87 -22.71 7.12 -1.77
C LYS A 87 -23.00 8.58 -1.41
N SER A 88 -24.16 8.99 -1.93
CA SER A 88 -25.12 9.90 -1.32
C SER A 88 -24.83 11.41 -1.41
N GLY A 89 -25.49 12.01 -2.39
CA GLY A 89 -25.64 13.44 -2.64
C GLY A 89 -26.36 13.61 -3.96
#